data_AF-A0A972E668-F1
#
_entry.id   AF-A0A972E668-F1
#
_cell.length_a   1.000
_cell.length_b   1.000
_cell.length_c   1.000
_cell.angle_alpha   90.00
_cell.angle_beta   90.00
_cell.angle_gamma   90.00
#
_symmetry.space_group_name_H-M   'P 1'
#
loop_
_entity.id
_entity.type
_entity.pdbx_description
1 polymer ?
#
loop_
_entity_poly.entity_id
_entity_poly.type
_entity_poly.pdbx_seq_one_letter_code
_entity_poly.pdbx_strand_id
1 'polypeptide(L)'
;MMNGMNDQMEFTIGDLVLSTWLLRLMKIKTEAIRDLEIYCQPQSFQLTVKASYRQISGKVSYTFHLLEKLSNGERIHTLLFSMKPDGALSSMARVAFSSSLKALEPGILFDKNVLRITIPSLLESMNPAWRTMLADFDLINIDFLEGAVSVLLKKRNAFQ
;
A
#
# COMPACT_ATOMS: atom_id res chain seq x y z
N MET A 1 -4.01 -41.57 -5.19
CA MET A 1 -4.59 -40.22 -5.12
C MET A 1 -3.87 -39.48 -4.02
N MET A 2 -2.82 -38.72 -4.35
CA MET A 2 -2.01 -38.01 -3.35
C MET A 2 -2.60 -36.60 -3.18
N ASN A 3 -2.91 -36.26 -1.93
CA ASN A 3 -3.43 -34.97 -1.50
C ASN A 3 -2.61 -33.82 -2.09
N GLY A 4 -3.29 -32.91 -2.78
CA GLY A 4 -2.71 -31.63 -3.21
C GLY A 4 -2.30 -30.84 -1.98
N MET A 5 -0.99 -30.79 -1.70
CA MET A 5 -0.43 -29.74 -0.85
C MET A 5 -0.70 -28.43 -1.59
N ASN A 6 -1.41 -27.52 -0.95
CA ASN A 6 -1.82 -26.27 -1.57
C ASN A 6 -0.56 -25.48 -1.91
N ASP A 7 -0.22 -25.32 -3.19
CA ASP A 7 0.92 -24.52 -3.67
C ASP A 7 0.71 -23.01 -3.44
N GLN A 8 -0.28 -22.65 -2.63
CA GLN A 8 -0.71 -21.32 -2.32
C GLN A 8 -0.41 -20.97 -0.86
N MET A 9 0.03 -19.74 -0.64
CA MET A 9 0.29 -19.17 0.67
C MET A 9 -0.54 -17.89 0.80
N GLU A 10 -1.42 -17.86 1.79
CA GLU A 10 -2.19 -16.66 2.14
C GLU A 10 -1.73 -16.10 3.48
N PHE A 11 -1.61 -14.78 3.58
CA PHE A 11 -1.36 -14.10 4.84
C PHE A 11 -2.01 -12.72 4.86
N THR A 12 -2.36 -12.26 6.05
CA THR A 12 -2.98 -10.94 6.28
C THR A 12 -2.03 -9.99 7.00
N ILE A 13 -1.99 -8.74 6.56
CA ILE A 13 -1.26 -7.67 7.23
C ILE A 13 -2.28 -6.69 7.83
N GLY A 14 -2.24 -6.52 9.15
CA GLY A 14 -3.10 -5.56 9.85
C GLY A 14 -2.73 -4.10 9.58
N ASP A 15 -3.73 -3.23 9.69
CA ASP A 15 -3.62 -1.78 9.51
C ASP A 15 -2.57 -1.10 10.40
N LEU A 16 -2.39 -1.54 11.65
CA LEU A 16 -1.36 -1.02 12.56
C LEU A 16 0.06 -1.33 12.05
N VAL A 17 0.26 -2.53 11.51
CA VAL A 17 1.53 -2.94 10.92
C VAL A 17 1.81 -2.11 9.67
N LEU A 18 0.80 -1.94 8.81
CA LEU A 18 0.89 -1.08 7.62
C LEU A 18 1.16 0.39 8.00
N SER A 19 0.49 0.91 9.03
CA SER A 19 0.65 2.30 9.50
C SER A 19 2.07 2.56 9.98
N THR A 20 2.57 1.68 10.86
CA THR A 20 3.94 1.74 11.39
C THR A 20 4.97 1.66 10.28
N TRP A 21 4.71 0.82 9.28
CA TRP A 21 5.58 0.67 8.13
C TRP A 21 5.59 1.91 7.22
N LEU A 22 4.43 2.46 6.84
CA LEU A 22 4.35 3.68 6.03
C LEU A 22 5.03 4.87 6.72
N LEU A 23 4.86 5.00 8.05
CA LEU A 23 5.58 6.00 8.85
C LEU A 23 7.10 5.92 8.65
N ARG A 24 7.66 4.71 8.71
CA ARG A 24 9.10 4.48 8.52
C ARG A 24 9.54 4.77 7.09
N LEU A 25 8.76 4.34 6.09
CA LEU A 25 9.10 4.52 4.68
C LEU A 25 9.07 5.96 4.22
N MET A 26 8.08 6.72 4.66
CA MET A 26 7.97 8.13 4.26
C MET A 26 9.15 8.96 4.80
N LYS A 27 10.04 8.39 5.64
CA LYS A 27 11.26 9.01 6.20
C LYS A 27 11.02 10.49 6.53
N ILE A 28 9.86 10.80 7.11
CA ILE A 28 9.34 12.15 7.11
C ILE A 28 10.18 12.98 8.06
N LYS A 29 11.16 13.68 7.48
CA LYS A 29 11.94 14.75 8.12
C LYS A 29 11.17 16.07 8.20
N THR A 30 9.85 16.08 7.99
CA THR A 30 9.08 17.30 8.22
C THR A 30 8.66 17.32 9.68
N GLU A 31 9.26 18.21 10.48
CA GLU A 31 8.91 18.48 11.89
C GLU A 31 7.40 18.71 12.12
N ALA A 32 6.65 18.94 11.04
CA ALA A 32 5.22 19.11 11.05
C ALA A 32 4.39 17.81 11.13
N ILE A 33 4.85 16.65 10.64
CA ILE A 33 4.01 15.43 10.67
C ILE A 33 4.26 14.68 11.98
N ARG A 34 3.20 14.48 12.76
CA ARG A 34 3.27 13.86 14.10
C ARG A 34 2.86 12.41 14.09
N ASP A 35 1.90 12.05 13.24
CA ASP A 35 1.28 10.73 13.28
C ASP A 35 0.65 10.40 11.92
N LEU A 36 0.54 9.10 11.65
CA LEU A 36 -0.04 8.54 10.44
C LEU A 36 -0.81 7.27 10.81
N GLU A 37 -2.06 7.22 10.38
CA GLU A 37 -2.97 6.11 10.61
C GLU A 37 -3.47 5.59 9.27
N ILE A 38 -3.49 4.28 9.10
CA ILE A 38 -4.16 3.61 8.01
C ILE A 38 -5.40 2.92 8.56
N TYR A 39 -6.48 2.96 7.81
CA TYR A 39 -7.64 2.12 8.04
C TYR A 39 -8.04 1.43 6.74
N CYS A 40 -7.98 0.10 6.75
CA CYS A 40 -8.35 -0.72 5.58
C CYS A 40 -9.85 -1.02 5.59
N GLN A 41 -10.45 -0.95 4.42
CA GLN A 41 -11.85 -1.27 4.15
C GLN A 41 -11.95 -2.12 2.88
N PRO A 42 -13.09 -2.77 2.61
CA PRO A 42 -13.28 -3.48 1.35
C PRO A 42 -12.96 -2.60 0.12
N GLN A 43 -12.00 -3.05 -0.68
CA GLN A 43 -11.50 -2.38 -1.89
C GLN A 43 -10.89 -0.98 -1.68
N SER A 44 -10.58 -0.58 -0.45
CA SER A 44 -9.98 0.72 -0.19
C SER A 44 -9.10 0.72 1.05
N PHE A 45 -8.28 1.76 1.17
CA PHE A 45 -7.69 2.11 2.45
C PHE A 45 -7.71 3.62 2.60
N GLN A 46 -7.93 4.07 3.83
CA GLN A 46 -7.82 5.46 4.18
C GLN A 46 -6.48 5.70 4.87
N LEU A 47 -5.75 6.71 4.41
CA LEU A 47 -4.53 7.19 5.01
C LEU A 47 -4.78 8.54 5.65
N THR A 48 -4.69 8.58 6.96
CA THR A 48 -4.80 9.79 7.77
C THR A 48 -3.41 10.26 8.15
N VAL A 49 -3.12 11.53 7.89
CA VAL A 49 -1.92 12.21 8.36
C VAL A 49 -2.32 13.27 9.36
N LYS A 50 -1.77 13.20 10.57
CA LYS A 50 -1.89 14.26 11.56
C LYS A 50 -0.60 15.09 11.53
N ALA A 51 -0.77 16.38 11.27
CA ALA A 51 0.33 17.32 11.23
C ALA A 51 0.09 18.47 12.21
N SER A 52 1.16 19.18 12.56
CA SER A 52 1.16 20.37 13.37
C SER A 52 2.06 21.42 12.72
N TYR A 53 1.52 22.59 12.46
CA TYR A 53 2.26 23.69 11.85
C TYR A 53 2.04 24.96 12.66
N ARG A 54 3.12 25.59 13.13
CA ARG A 54 3.10 26.86 13.88
C ARG A 54 1.97 26.93 14.93
N GLN A 55 1.88 25.89 15.78
CA GLN A 55 0.91 25.71 16.87
C GLN A 55 -0.51 25.25 16.48
N ILE A 56 -0.82 25.08 15.19
CA ILE A 56 -2.10 24.53 14.73
C ILE A 56 -1.91 23.05 14.43
N SER A 57 -2.66 22.17 15.12
CA SER A 57 -2.77 20.76 14.76
C SER A 57 -3.92 20.55 13.78
N GLY A 58 -3.68 19.73 12.76
CA GLY A 58 -4.66 19.43 11.72
C GLY A 58 -4.57 17.98 11.30
N LYS A 59 -5.72 17.41 10.94
CA LYS A 59 -5.82 16.09 10.33
C LYS A 59 -6.19 16.24 8.87
N VAL A 60 -5.52 15.47 8.02
CA VAL A 60 -5.91 15.28 6.63
C VAL A 60 -6.07 13.79 6.40
N SER A 61 -7.15 13.40 5.74
CA SER A 61 -7.35 12.02 5.30
C SER A 61 -7.38 11.91 3.77
N TYR A 62 -6.87 10.80 3.27
CA TYR A 62 -6.91 10.40 1.86
C TYR A 62 -7.57 9.05 1.79
N THR A 63 -8.59 8.93 0.95
CA THR A 63 -9.15 7.62 0.65
C THR A 63 -8.60 7.15 -0.68
N PHE A 64 -8.00 5.96 -0.66
CA PHE A 64 -7.48 5.27 -1.82
C PHE A 64 -8.43 4.13 -2.17
N HIS A 65 -9.13 4.25 -3.30
CA HIS A 65 -10.01 3.19 -3.79
C HIS A 65 -9.30 2.41 -4.88
N LEU A 66 -9.24 1.09 -4.72
CA LEU A 66 -8.68 0.20 -5.73
C LEU A 66 -9.51 0.30 -7.01
N LEU A 67 -8.87 0.70 -8.10
CA LEU A 67 -9.47 0.77 -9.43
C LEU A 67 -9.26 -0.55 -10.17
N GLU A 68 -8.02 -1.02 -10.20
CA GLU A 68 -7.63 -2.13 -11.06
C GLU A 68 -6.40 -2.85 -10.51
N LYS A 69 -6.39 -4.17 -10.72
CA LYS A 69 -5.23 -5.05 -10.51
C LYS A 69 -4.69 -5.43 -11.90
N LEU A 70 -3.57 -4.84 -12.31
CA LEU A 70 -2.94 -5.20 -13.59
C LEU A 70 -2.19 -6.51 -13.43
N SER A 71 -2.43 -7.46 -14.33
CA SER A 71 -1.86 -8.80 -14.29
C SER A 71 -1.32 -9.27 -15.65
N ASN A 72 -0.34 -10.17 -15.58
CA ASN A 72 0.11 -10.99 -16.71
C ASN A 72 -0.36 -12.42 -16.44
N GLY A 73 -1.47 -12.83 -17.06
CA GLY A 73 -2.18 -14.05 -16.68
C GLY A 73 -2.75 -13.94 -15.27
N GLU A 74 -2.51 -14.95 -14.43
CA GLU A 74 -2.92 -14.96 -13.01
C GLU A 74 -2.04 -14.07 -12.11
N ARG A 75 -0.88 -13.61 -12.61
CA ARG A 75 0.10 -12.87 -11.80
C ARG A 75 -0.20 -11.38 -11.79
N ILE A 76 -0.59 -10.85 -10.64
CA ILE A 76 -0.73 -9.41 -10.41
C ILE A 76 0.66 -8.79 -10.26
N HIS A 77 0.91 -7.70 -10.99
CA HIS A 77 2.16 -6.95 -10.89
C HIS A 77 1.95 -5.50 -10.43
N THR A 78 0.76 -4.93 -10.60
CA THR A 78 0.51 -3.53 -10.27
C THR A 78 -0.91 -3.33 -9.77
N LEU A 79 -1.06 -2.48 -8.75
CA LEU A 79 -2.34 -1.97 -8.28
C LEU A 79 -2.48 -0.51 -8.67
N LEU A 80 -3.66 -0.15 -9.16
CA LEU A 80 -4.04 1.23 -9.44
C LEU A 80 -5.09 1.65 -8.42
N PHE A 81 -4.83 2.74 -7.72
CA PHE A 81 -5.78 3.35 -6.80
C PHE A 81 -6.15 4.74 -7.29
N SER A 82 -7.44 5.08 -7.22
CA SER A 82 -7.84 6.48 -7.22
C SER A 82 -7.60 7.05 -5.83
N MET A 83 -7.23 8.32 -5.77
CA MET A 83 -7.02 9.04 -4.53
C MET A 83 -7.95 10.24 -4.45
N LYS A 84 -8.69 10.35 -3.36
CA LYS A 84 -9.49 11.52 -3.04
C LYS A 84 -9.08 12.07 -1.66
N PRO A 85 -8.57 13.31 -1.56
CA PRO A 85 -8.40 13.95 -0.27
C PRO A 85 -9.78 14.27 0.32
N ASP A 86 -9.90 14.12 1.64
CA ASP A 86 -11.12 14.39 2.39
C ASP A 86 -10.88 15.48 3.45
N GLY A 87 -11.95 16.17 3.83
CA GLY A 87 -11.97 17.20 4.87
C GLY A 87 -11.72 18.63 4.39
N ALA A 88 -11.89 19.57 5.33
CA ALA A 88 -11.83 21.02 5.09
C ALA A 88 -10.47 21.53 4.59
N LEU A 89 -9.39 20.76 4.81
CA LEU A 89 -8.02 21.10 4.38
C LEU A 89 -7.56 20.32 3.13
N SER A 90 -8.47 19.62 2.45
CA SER A 90 -8.19 18.72 1.33
C SER A 90 -7.38 19.35 0.19
N SER A 91 -7.63 20.62 -0.14
CA SER A 91 -6.92 21.35 -1.19
C SER A 91 -5.46 21.65 -0.85
N MET A 92 -5.19 22.13 0.37
CA MET A 92 -3.82 22.35 0.88
C MET A 92 -3.08 21.03 1.04
N ALA A 93 -3.79 20.01 1.49
CA ALA A 93 -3.19 18.75 1.79
C ALA A 93 -2.72 18.01 0.54
N ARG A 94 -3.50 18.06 -0.56
CA ARG A 94 -3.11 17.47 -1.85
C ARG A 94 -1.70 17.88 -2.28
N VAL A 95 -1.33 19.14 -2.07
CA VAL A 95 0.01 19.68 -2.41
C VAL A 95 1.09 19.12 -1.48
N ALA A 96 0.90 19.22 -0.16
CA ALA A 96 1.86 18.71 0.82
C ALA A 96 2.09 17.19 0.66
N PHE A 97 1.02 16.46 0.45
CA PHE A 97 1.04 15.00 0.40
C PHE A 97 1.53 14.46 -0.93
N SER A 98 1.27 15.14 -2.05
CA SER A 98 1.93 14.80 -3.33
C SER A 98 3.46 14.89 -3.22
N SER A 99 3.96 15.81 -2.39
CA SER A 99 5.39 15.97 -2.14
C SER A 99 5.95 14.85 -1.27
N SER A 100 5.18 14.41 -0.25
CA SER A 100 5.55 13.28 0.60
C SER A 100 5.42 11.92 -0.10
N LEU A 101 4.43 11.73 -0.97
CA LEU A 101 4.26 10.50 -1.76
C LEU A 101 5.36 10.37 -2.83
N LYS A 102 5.85 11.48 -3.40
CA LYS A 102 7.04 11.47 -4.27
C LYS A 102 8.31 11.02 -3.53
N ALA A 103 8.33 11.11 -2.21
CA ALA A 103 9.42 10.61 -1.37
C ALA A 103 9.27 9.13 -1.01
N LEU A 104 8.12 8.49 -1.29
CA LEU A 104 8.00 7.04 -1.24
C LEU A 104 8.85 6.44 -2.37
N GLU A 105 9.68 5.47 -2.01
CA GLU A 105 10.70 4.80 -2.80
C GLU A 105 10.16 4.10 -4.08
N PRO A 106 11.05 3.59 -4.98
CA PRO A 106 10.72 3.20 -6.36
C PRO A 106 9.55 2.23 -6.51
N GLY A 107 8.68 2.49 -7.50
CA GLY A 107 7.51 1.65 -7.81
C GLY A 107 6.18 2.22 -7.33
N ILE A 108 6.21 3.36 -6.64
CA ILE A 108 5.03 4.17 -6.32
C ILE A 108 5.02 5.40 -7.23
N LEU A 109 4.06 5.49 -8.15
CA LEU A 109 3.88 6.63 -9.04
C LEU A 109 2.53 7.28 -8.75
N PHE A 110 2.56 8.59 -8.51
CA PHE A 110 1.34 9.39 -8.34
C PHE A 110 1.19 10.36 -9.51
N ASP A 111 0.17 10.16 -10.34
CA ASP A 111 -0.19 11.07 -11.44
C ASP A 111 -1.71 11.29 -11.49
N LYS A 112 -2.14 12.55 -11.65
CA LYS A 112 -3.56 12.93 -11.84
C LYS A 112 -4.57 12.21 -10.94
N ASN A 113 -4.28 12.07 -9.64
CA ASN A 113 -5.10 11.37 -8.65
C ASN A 113 -5.12 9.84 -8.75
N VAL A 114 -4.22 9.26 -9.53
CA VAL A 114 -4.00 7.81 -9.58
C VAL A 114 -2.68 7.50 -8.90
N LEU A 115 -2.73 6.64 -7.88
CA LEU A 115 -1.57 6.03 -7.24
C LEU A 115 -1.36 4.64 -7.86
N ARG A 116 -0.24 4.48 -8.54
CA ARG A 116 0.22 3.20 -9.07
C ARG A 116 1.24 2.61 -8.13
N ILE A 117 1.00 1.38 -7.66
CA ILE A 117 1.91 0.64 -6.79
C ILE A 117 2.33 -0.64 -7.49
N THR A 118 3.62 -0.79 -7.77
CA THR A 118 4.21 -2.06 -8.21
C THR A 118 4.38 -2.99 -7.01
N ILE A 119 3.77 -4.18 -7.09
CA ILE A 119 3.65 -5.10 -5.95
C ILE A 119 5.00 -5.55 -5.37
N PRO A 120 6.00 -5.96 -6.17
CA PRO A 120 7.33 -6.29 -5.67
C PRO A 120 7.91 -5.17 -4.80
N SER A 121 7.76 -3.91 -5.21
CA SER A 121 8.20 -2.76 -4.43
C SER A 121 7.44 -2.63 -3.12
N LEU A 122 6.10 -2.80 -3.13
CA LEU A 122 5.27 -2.76 -1.92
C LEU A 122 5.73 -3.81 -0.90
N LEU A 123 5.90 -5.04 -1.35
CA LEU A 123 6.21 -6.16 -0.48
C LEU A 123 7.68 -6.14 -0.01
N GLU A 124 8.64 -5.87 -0.89
CA GLU A 124 10.06 -5.72 -0.51
C GLU A 124 10.25 -4.61 0.51
N SER A 125 9.52 -3.51 0.38
CA SER A 125 9.63 -2.41 1.32
C SER A 125 8.99 -2.73 2.68
N MET A 126 8.01 -3.65 2.75
CA MET A 126 7.47 -4.16 4.02
C MET A 126 8.45 -5.07 4.76
N ASN A 127 9.10 -5.97 4.03
CA ASN A 127 10.18 -6.82 4.56
C ASN A 127 11.13 -7.19 3.41
N PRO A 128 12.42 -6.79 3.47
CA PRO A 128 13.38 -7.13 2.42
C PRO A 128 13.52 -8.64 2.16
N ALA A 129 13.26 -9.49 3.17
CA ALA A 129 13.27 -10.94 3.00
C ALA A 129 12.18 -11.44 2.04
N TRP A 130 11.11 -10.67 1.84
CA TRP A 130 10.06 -11.01 0.88
C TRP A 130 10.53 -10.91 -0.55
N ARG A 131 11.60 -10.17 -0.85
CA ARG A 131 12.18 -10.17 -2.20
C ARG A 131 12.58 -11.58 -2.65
N THR A 132 13.23 -12.33 -1.76
CA THR A 132 13.64 -13.72 -2.03
C THR A 132 12.42 -14.62 -2.14
N MET A 133 11.43 -14.45 -1.26
CA MET A 133 10.17 -15.19 -1.35
C MET A 133 9.44 -14.92 -2.67
N LEU A 134 9.34 -13.67 -3.12
CA LEU A 134 8.68 -13.29 -4.38
C LEU A 134 9.48 -13.68 -5.64
N ALA A 135 10.71 -14.16 -5.49
CA ALA A 135 11.45 -14.80 -6.57
C ALA A 135 10.86 -16.17 -6.91
N ASP A 136 10.31 -16.87 -5.92
CA ASP A 136 9.77 -18.23 -6.07
C ASP A 136 8.24 -18.26 -6.11
N PHE A 137 7.57 -17.13 -5.84
CA PHE A 137 6.12 -17.04 -5.79
C PHE A 137 5.59 -15.91 -6.69
N ASP A 138 4.38 -16.12 -7.23
CA ASP A 138 3.58 -15.11 -7.91
C ASP A 138 2.46 -14.62 -7.01
N LEU A 139 2.24 -13.31 -6.99
CA LEU A 139 1.04 -12.73 -6.39
C LEU A 139 -0.15 -13.05 -7.28
N ILE A 140 -1.10 -13.81 -6.74
CA ILE A 140 -2.33 -14.17 -7.43
C ILE A 140 -3.47 -13.25 -7.03
N ASN A 141 -3.51 -12.86 -5.77
CA ASN A 141 -4.53 -11.94 -5.28
C ASN A 141 -4.03 -11.06 -4.15
N ILE A 142 -4.61 -9.86 -4.07
CA ILE A 142 -4.47 -8.96 -2.93
C ILE A 142 -5.82 -8.29 -2.70
N ASP A 143 -6.36 -8.45 -1.51
CA ASP A 143 -7.67 -7.91 -1.14
C ASP A 143 -7.55 -7.03 0.09
N PHE A 144 -8.28 -5.91 0.05
CA PHE A 144 -8.45 -5.04 1.19
C PHE A 144 -9.65 -5.55 1.97
N LEU A 145 -9.42 -5.86 3.23
CA LEU A 145 -10.42 -6.31 4.18
C LEU A 145 -10.61 -5.21 5.24
N GLU A 146 -11.61 -5.38 6.09
CA GLU A 146 -11.75 -4.52 7.26
C GLU A 146 -10.53 -4.70 8.19
N GLY A 147 -9.77 -3.62 8.38
CA GLY A 147 -8.60 -3.60 9.27
C GLY A 147 -7.35 -4.34 8.77
N ALA A 148 -7.36 -4.93 7.57
CA ALA A 148 -6.20 -5.66 7.05
C ALA A 148 -6.14 -5.70 5.51
N VAL A 149 -4.99 -6.14 4.99
CA VAL A 149 -4.79 -6.52 3.59
C VAL A 149 -4.47 -8.01 3.56
N SER A 150 -5.25 -8.81 2.82
CA SER A 150 -4.93 -10.21 2.54
C SER A 150 -4.10 -10.31 1.26
N VAL A 151 -3.07 -11.14 1.30
CA VAL A 151 -2.14 -11.39 0.20
C VAL A 151 -2.13 -12.89 -0.08
N LEU A 152 -2.49 -13.27 -1.31
CA LEU A 152 -2.45 -14.64 -1.79
C LEU A 152 -1.33 -14.81 -2.81
N LEU A 153 -0.38 -15.66 -2.46
CA LEU A 153 0.75 -16.04 -3.30
C LEU A 153 0.57 -17.48 -3.79
N LYS A 154 1.10 -17.79 -4.96
CA LYS A 154 1.21 -19.15 -5.51
C LYS A 154 2.64 -19.42 -5.91
N LYS A 155 3.17 -20.58 -5.56
CA LYS A 155 4.53 -20.97 -5.92
C LYS A 155 4.64 -21.03 -7.45
N ARG A 156 5.71 -20.47 -8.00
CA ARG A 156 6.05 -20.63 -9.42
C ARG A 156 6.42 -22.10 -9.63
N ASN A 157 5.68 -22.76 -10.51
CA ASN A 157 6.10 -24.06 -11.00
C ASN A 157 7.37 -23.85 -11.83
N ALA A 158 8.47 -24.50 -11.45
CA ALA A 158 9.68 -24.50 -12.24
C ALA A 158 9.39 -25.21 -13.57
N PHE A 159 9.20 -24.42 -14.64
CA PHE A 159 9.03 -24.83 -16.03
C PHE A 159 7.79 -25.69 -16.34
N GLN A 160 6.92 -25.15 -17.19
CA GLN A 160 6.47 -25.86 -18.39
C GLN A 160 7.03 -25.12 -19.60
#